data_AF-A0A941YNL5-F1
#
_entry.id   AF-A0A941YNL5-F1
#
_cell.length_a   1.000
_cell.length_b   1.000
_cell.length_c   1.000
_cell.angle_alpha   90.00
_cell.angle_beta   90.00
_cell.angle_gamma   90.00
#
_symmetry.space_group_name_H-M   'P 1'
#
loop_
_entity.id
_entity.type
_entity.pdbx_description
1 polymer ?
#
loop_
_entity_poly.entity_id
_entity_poly.type
_entity_poly.pdbx_seq_one_letter_code
_entity_poly.pdbx_strand_id
1 'polypeptide(L)'
;MKKRKVVVGLLATGSMLLAGQAMAACNGNALNVGQINTALSGKTVCGARGKERWQEYHAPGGNLIDYKMGPNDKVDPSKKVGAWSVTGNSGGNQAKVNYDYGSGGQSSYTVYPNGVGSYSFCGGGELVVSVLPGQVKCP
;
A
#
# COMPACT_ATOMS: atom_id res chain seq x y z
N MET A 1 -27.23 -51.71 43.52
CA MET A 1 -26.64 -50.35 43.50
C MET A 1 -26.25 -49.97 42.07
N LYS A 2 -26.32 -48.66 41.76
CA LYS A 2 -25.74 -47.96 40.59
C LYS A 2 -26.40 -48.19 39.22
N LYS A 3 -26.54 -47.18 38.37
CA LYS A 3 -26.94 -45.75 38.46
C LYS A 3 -27.11 -45.35 36.98
N ARG A 4 -28.17 -44.59 36.69
CA ARG A 4 -28.50 -43.98 35.39
C ARG A 4 -27.30 -43.22 34.79
N LYS A 5 -27.31 -43.00 33.47
CA LYS A 5 -27.43 -41.65 32.88
C LYS A 5 -27.57 -41.68 31.36
N VAL A 6 -28.54 -40.89 30.91
CA VAL A 6 -28.98 -40.64 29.54
C VAL A 6 -28.15 -39.50 28.94
N VAL A 7 -27.89 -39.61 27.64
CA VAL A 7 -27.22 -38.67 26.72
C VAL A 7 -28.10 -37.46 26.42
N VAL A 8 -27.58 -36.23 26.54
CA VAL A 8 -27.98 -34.97 25.87
C VAL A 8 -26.79 -34.01 26.06
N GLY A 9 -26.26 -33.21 25.15
CA GLY A 9 -26.59 -32.81 23.78
C GLY A 9 -25.56 -31.74 23.38
N LEU A 10 -25.20 -31.72 22.10
CA LEU A 10 -24.17 -30.91 21.45
C LEU A 10 -24.55 -29.42 21.39
N LEU A 11 -23.64 -28.51 21.76
CA LEU A 11 -23.67 -27.09 21.38
C LEU A 11 -22.24 -26.63 21.07
N ALA A 12 -21.95 -26.56 19.78
CA ALA A 12 -20.78 -25.90 19.21
C ALA A 12 -21.07 -24.41 18.97
N THR A 13 -20.03 -23.65 18.62
CA THR A 13 -19.98 -22.25 18.12
C THR A 13 -19.87 -21.16 19.21
N GLY A 14 -18.93 -20.22 19.18
CA GLY A 14 -17.85 -19.95 18.24
C GLY A 14 -16.88 -18.94 18.84
N SER A 15 -15.58 -19.20 18.65
CA SER A 15 -14.49 -18.32 19.05
C SER A 15 -14.47 -17.08 18.14
N MET A 16 -14.87 -15.92 18.65
CA MET A 16 -14.62 -14.64 17.95
C MET A 16 -13.26 -14.09 18.37
N LEU A 17 -12.20 -14.63 17.76
CA LEU A 17 -10.91 -13.95 17.68
C LEU A 17 -11.00 -12.93 16.55
N LEU A 18 -11.47 -11.71 16.83
CA LEU A 18 -11.27 -10.55 15.97
C LEU A 18 -10.12 -9.71 16.52
N ALA A 19 -8.93 -10.31 16.64
CA ALA A 19 -7.70 -9.54 16.67
C ALA A 19 -7.32 -9.28 15.19
N GLY A 20 -7.58 -8.06 14.73
CA GLY A 20 -7.21 -7.59 13.41
C GLY A 20 -5.75 -7.92 13.13
N GLN A 21 -5.52 -8.64 12.04
CA GLN A 21 -4.24 -9.24 11.71
C GLN A 21 -3.22 -8.21 11.21
N ALA A 22 -2.02 -8.31 11.80
CA ALA A 22 -0.68 -7.93 11.31
C ALA A 22 -0.41 -6.47 10.90
N MET A 23 0.13 -5.69 11.86
CA MET A 23 0.98 -4.50 11.64
C MET A 23 2.46 -4.91 11.39
N ALA A 24 2.70 -5.95 10.60
CA ALA A 24 4.00 -6.62 10.59
C ALA A 24 5.06 -5.87 9.76
N ALA A 25 4.66 -5.11 8.73
CA ALA A 25 5.63 -4.49 7.82
C ALA A 25 5.80 -2.97 7.99
N CYS A 26 5.07 -2.32 8.90
CA CYS A 26 5.46 -1.00 9.44
C CYS A 26 6.55 -1.07 10.52
N ASN A 27 7.35 -2.14 10.51
CA ASN A 27 8.37 -2.43 11.51
C ASN A 27 9.65 -2.89 10.81
N GLY A 28 10.81 -2.58 11.37
CA GLY A 28 12.12 -2.90 10.78
C GLY A 28 12.80 -1.71 10.08
N ASN A 29 13.65 -2.01 9.10
CA ASN A 29 14.44 -0.98 8.41
C ASN A 29 13.62 -0.31 7.31
N ALA A 30 13.18 0.93 7.58
CA ALA A 30 12.59 1.78 6.56
C ALA A 30 13.61 2.13 5.47
N LEU A 31 13.11 2.34 4.26
CA LEU A 31 13.92 2.77 3.14
C LEU A 31 14.43 4.20 3.34
N ASN A 32 15.65 4.46 2.88
CA ASN A 32 16.21 5.80 2.77
C ASN A 32 15.78 6.48 1.45
N VAL A 33 16.18 7.74 1.26
CA VAL A 33 15.79 8.55 0.09
C VAL A 33 16.16 7.88 -1.24
N GLY A 34 17.39 7.37 -1.36
CA GLY A 34 17.86 6.73 -2.59
C GLY A 34 17.11 5.44 -2.90
N GLN A 35 16.81 4.65 -1.87
CA GLN A 35 16.05 3.41 -1.98
C GLN A 35 14.59 3.68 -2.38
N ILE A 36 13.93 4.70 -1.82
CA ILE A 36 12.56 5.09 -2.23
C ILE A 36 12.55 5.55 -3.69
N ASN A 37 13.48 6.40 -4.10
CA ASN A 37 13.57 6.85 -5.49
C ASN A 37 13.80 5.68 -6.44
N THR A 38 14.68 4.74 -6.08
CA THR A 38 14.91 3.52 -6.87
C THR A 38 13.67 2.63 -6.91
N ALA A 39 12.94 2.53 -5.79
CA ALA A 39 11.75 1.70 -5.67
C ALA A 39 10.58 2.24 -6.48
N LEU A 40 10.39 3.57 -6.54
CA LEU A 40 9.16 4.18 -7.07
C LEU A 40 9.34 4.97 -8.37
N SER A 41 10.48 5.64 -8.57
CA SER A 41 10.66 6.51 -9.74
C SER A 41 10.57 5.73 -11.05
N GLY A 42 9.73 6.20 -11.97
CA GLY A 42 9.50 5.56 -13.26
C GLY A 42 8.68 4.27 -13.19
N LYS A 43 7.89 4.09 -12.13
CA LYS A 43 7.13 2.85 -11.86
C LYS A 43 5.67 3.14 -11.46
N THR A 44 4.78 2.19 -11.73
CA THR A 44 3.39 2.23 -11.26
C THR A 44 3.29 1.58 -9.88
N VAL A 45 2.70 2.30 -8.92
CA VAL A 45 2.30 1.76 -7.62
C VAL A 45 0.84 1.30 -7.70
N CYS A 46 0.62 0.04 -7.37
CA CYS A 46 -0.67 -0.62 -7.33
C CYS A 46 -1.14 -0.73 -5.89
N GLY A 47 -2.21 -0.01 -5.56
CA GLY A 47 -2.69 0.11 -4.19
C GLY A 47 -4.15 -0.30 -4.01
N ALA A 48 -4.48 -0.55 -2.75
CA ALA A 48 -5.60 -1.36 -2.35
C ALA A 48 -6.10 -0.97 -0.94
N ARG A 49 -7.32 -0.45 -0.81
CA ARG A 49 -7.94 -0.22 0.52
C ARG A 49 -9.42 -0.54 0.52
N GLY A 50 -9.79 -1.64 1.19
CA GLY A 50 -11.15 -2.16 1.08
C GLY A 50 -11.49 -2.47 -0.38
N LYS A 51 -12.57 -1.89 -0.90
CA LYS A 51 -12.97 -2.03 -2.32
C LYS A 51 -12.25 -1.06 -3.26
N GLU A 52 -11.63 -0.01 -2.72
CA GLU A 52 -10.93 0.98 -3.51
C GLU A 52 -9.62 0.39 -4.05
N ARG A 53 -9.39 0.61 -5.34
CA ARG A 53 -8.19 0.22 -6.09
C ARG A 53 -7.65 1.45 -6.81
N TRP A 54 -6.35 1.62 -6.83
CA TRP A 54 -5.71 2.70 -7.60
C TRP A 54 -4.38 2.23 -8.17
N GLN A 55 -3.93 2.95 -9.20
CA GLN A 55 -2.77 2.62 -9.99
C GLN A 55 -2.06 3.90 -10.42
N GLU A 56 -1.03 4.28 -9.67
CA GLU A 56 -0.42 5.58 -9.80
C GLU A 56 1.03 5.47 -10.26
N TYR A 57 1.28 5.98 -11.46
CA TYR A 57 2.60 6.11 -12.02
C TYR A 57 3.36 7.29 -11.41
N HIS A 58 4.52 6.98 -10.85
CA HIS A 58 5.44 7.90 -10.21
C HIS A 58 6.45 8.40 -11.24
N ALA A 59 6.06 9.42 -12.02
CA ALA A 59 6.90 9.91 -13.09
C ALA A 59 8.23 10.48 -12.56
N PRO A 60 9.37 10.23 -13.23
CA PRO A 60 10.61 10.95 -12.96
C PRO A 60 10.35 12.46 -13.04
N GLY A 61 10.83 13.21 -12.05
CA GLY A 61 10.54 14.65 -11.92
C GLY A 61 9.32 14.99 -11.07
N GLY A 62 8.63 13.99 -10.50
CA GLY A 62 7.70 14.20 -9.39
C GLY A 62 6.23 14.35 -9.76
N ASN A 63 5.83 14.14 -11.02
CA ASN A 63 4.40 14.06 -11.36
C ASN A 63 3.82 12.71 -10.91
N LEU A 64 2.60 12.74 -10.36
CA LEU A 64 1.82 11.55 -10.06
C LEU A 64 0.68 11.41 -11.07
N ILE A 65 0.62 10.28 -11.77
CA ILE A 65 -0.28 10.05 -12.89
C ILE A 65 -1.14 8.82 -12.58
N ASP A 66 -2.46 8.99 -12.54
CA ASP A 66 -3.39 7.87 -12.52
C ASP A 66 -3.35 7.20 -13.90
N TYR A 67 -2.99 5.91 -13.93
CA TYR A 67 -2.82 5.16 -15.17
C TYR A 67 -4.15 4.98 -15.92
N LYS A 68 -5.27 4.82 -15.20
CA LYS A 68 -6.59 4.56 -15.80
C LYS A 68 -6.62 3.42 -16.83
N MET A 69 -7.08 3.66 -18.06
CA MET A 69 -7.02 2.67 -19.14
C MET A 69 -5.76 2.79 -20.01
N GLY A 70 -4.87 3.74 -19.69
CA GLY A 70 -3.61 4.00 -20.37
C GLY A 70 -3.62 5.34 -21.12
N PRO A 71 -2.44 5.87 -21.52
CA PRO A 71 -2.33 7.25 -22.01
C PRO A 71 -3.03 7.51 -23.36
N ASN A 72 -3.26 6.46 -24.15
CA ASN A 72 -3.88 6.55 -25.48
C ASN A 72 -5.33 6.04 -25.51
N ASP A 73 -5.91 5.70 -24.35
CA ASP A 73 -7.31 5.26 -24.30
C ASP A 73 -8.25 6.44 -24.64
N LYS A 74 -9.27 6.19 -25.47
CA LYS A 74 -10.17 7.24 -25.96
C LYS A 74 -11.25 7.63 -24.95
N VAL A 75 -11.53 6.77 -23.98
CA VAL A 75 -12.61 6.94 -23.01
C VAL A 75 -12.06 7.39 -21.67
N ASP A 76 -10.96 6.77 -21.23
CA ASP A 76 -10.38 7.04 -19.92
C ASP A 76 -8.84 7.08 -19.95
N PRO A 77 -8.25 8.10 -20.61
CA PRO A 77 -6.82 8.25 -20.73
C PRO A 77 -6.14 8.52 -19.37
N SER A 78 -4.87 8.15 -19.25
CA SER A 78 -4.05 8.49 -18.08
C SER A 78 -4.07 10.00 -17.79
N LYS A 79 -4.11 10.36 -16.51
CA LYS A 79 -4.25 11.76 -16.09
C LYS A 79 -3.32 12.09 -14.94
N LYS A 80 -2.67 13.25 -14.98
CA LYS A 80 -1.97 13.79 -13.80
C LYS A 80 -2.98 14.07 -12.69
N VAL A 81 -2.78 13.44 -11.53
CA VAL A 81 -3.63 13.59 -10.34
C VAL A 81 -2.92 14.31 -9.19
N GLY A 82 -1.61 14.50 -9.29
CA GLY A 82 -0.87 15.18 -8.25
C GLY A 82 0.63 15.24 -8.50
N ALA A 83 1.36 15.38 -7.41
CA ALA A 83 2.81 15.29 -7.37
C ALA A 83 3.24 14.32 -6.26
N TRP A 84 4.43 13.75 -6.44
CA TRP A 84 5.10 12.95 -5.42
C TRP A 84 6.53 13.47 -5.21
N SER A 85 7.02 13.34 -3.98
CA SER A 85 8.38 13.70 -3.61
C SER A 85 8.91 12.79 -2.52
N VAL A 86 10.22 12.81 -2.30
CA VAL A 86 10.86 12.08 -1.19
C VAL A 86 11.60 13.07 -0.31
N THR A 87 11.34 13.05 0.99
CA THR A 87 12.04 13.87 1.99
C THR A 87 12.76 12.99 3.01
N GLY A 88 13.80 13.53 3.64
CA GLY A 88 14.61 12.83 4.65
C GLY A 88 16.09 12.90 4.36
N ASN A 89 16.89 12.29 5.24
CA ASN A 89 18.34 12.27 5.10
C ASN A 89 18.77 11.14 4.16
N SER A 90 19.69 11.45 3.23
CA SER A 90 20.14 10.52 2.18
C SER A 90 20.74 9.20 2.71
N GLY A 91 21.21 9.18 3.96
CA GLY A 91 21.73 7.98 4.66
C GLY A 91 20.92 7.54 5.89
N GLY A 92 19.74 8.11 6.13
CA GLY A 92 18.91 7.79 7.31
C GLY A 92 17.73 6.86 7.01
N ASN A 93 17.41 5.97 7.95
CA ASN A 93 16.33 4.98 7.82
C ASN A 93 14.97 5.52 8.31
N GLN A 94 14.52 6.67 7.82
CA GLN A 94 13.18 7.25 8.09
C GLN A 94 12.74 8.22 6.99
N ALA A 95 13.19 8.02 5.75
CA ALA A 95 12.75 8.85 4.64
C ALA A 95 11.24 8.67 4.40
N LYS A 96 10.61 9.73 3.91
CA LYS A 96 9.17 9.79 3.65
C LYS A 96 8.92 9.99 2.17
N VAL A 97 8.00 9.20 1.62
CA VAL A 97 7.35 9.55 0.35
C VAL A 97 6.17 10.46 0.67
N ASN A 98 6.07 11.58 -0.04
CA ASN A 98 5.01 12.57 0.15
C ASN A 98 4.20 12.67 -1.13
N TYR A 99 2.88 12.76 -0.98
CA TYR A 99 1.92 12.93 -2.05
C TYR A 99 1.17 14.23 -1.85
N ASP A 100 0.98 14.96 -2.95
CA ASP A 100 0.17 16.16 -3.02
C ASP A 100 -0.83 16.02 -4.17
N TYR A 101 -2.09 15.83 -3.82
CA TYR A 101 -3.21 15.71 -4.76
C TYR A 101 -3.92 17.06 -4.99
N GLY A 102 -3.27 18.18 -4.63
CA GLY A 102 -3.86 19.51 -4.66
C GLY A 102 -5.04 19.62 -3.71
N SER A 103 -6.24 19.86 -4.24
CA SER A 103 -7.47 19.91 -3.44
C SER A 103 -7.83 18.56 -2.80
N GLY A 104 -7.26 17.45 -3.28
CA GLY A 104 -7.42 16.12 -2.67
C GLY A 104 -6.66 15.95 -1.35
N GLY A 105 -5.81 16.92 -0.99
CA GLY A 105 -5.01 16.91 0.23
C GLY A 105 -3.63 16.32 0.03
N GLN A 106 -2.90 16.26 1.14
CA GLN A 106 -1.51 15.81 1.20
C GLN A 106 -1.39 14.61 2.14
N SER A 107 -0.53 13.67 1.80
CA SER A 107 -0.23 12.51 2.63
C SER A 107 1.25 12.19 2.60
N SER A 108 1.75 11.56 3.67
CA SER A 108 3.16 11.25 3.81
C SER A 108 3.34 9.90 4.49
N TYR A 109 4.18 9.04 3.91
CA TYR A 109 4.38 7.67 4.35
C TYR A 109 5.86 7.36 4.53
N THR A 110 6.18 6.67 5.62
CA THR A 110 7.44 5.93 5.71
C THR A 110 7.29 4.64 4.90
N VAL A 111 8.28 4.29 4.09
CA VAL A 111 8.22 3.12 3.20
C VAL A 111 9.10 2.00 3.75
N TYR A 112 8.53 0.80 3.84
CA TYR A 112 9.22 -0.40 4.26
C TYR A 112 9.18 -1.44 3.13
N PRO A 113 10.26 -2.20 2.89
CA PRO A 113 10.23 -3.33 1.97
C PRO A 113 9.35 -4.45 2.56
N ASN A 114 8.47 -5.02 1.74
CA ASN A 114 7.54 -6.08 2.15
C ASN A 114 7.54 -7.24 1.13
N GLY A 115 8.74 -7.70 0.78
CA GLY A 115 8.98 -8.68 -0.28
C GLY A 115 9.40 -8.06 -1.61
N VAL A 116 9.68 -8.92 -2.60
CA VAL A 116 10.16 -8.48 -3.92
C VAL A 116 9.05 -7.71 -4.65
N GLY A 117 9.31 -6.44 -4.99
CA GLY A 117 8.35 -5.59 -5.69
C GLY A 117 7.11 -5.21 -4.87
N SER A 118 7.13 -5.43 -3.56
CA SER A 118 6.05 -5.14 -2.62
C SER A 118 6.58 -4.29 -1.47
N TYR A 119 5.78 -3.30 -1.06
CA TYR A 119 6.16 -2.33 -0.04
C TYR A 119 4.99 -2.02 0.88
N SER A 120 5.32 -1.63 2.12
CA SER A 120 4.35 -1.15 3.09
C SER A 120 4.55 0.35 3.30
N PHE A 121 3.49 1.11 3.05
CA PHE A 121 3.43 2.57 3.25
C PHE A 121 2.75 2.85 4.57
N CYS A 122 3.47 3.50 5.48
CA CYS A 122 3.07 3.65 6.88
C CYS A 122 2.90 5.13 7.26
N GLY A 123 1.68 5.52 7.63
CA GLY A 123 1.30 6.92 7.90
C GLY A 123 -0.01 7.05 8.68
N GLY A 124 -0.12 6.36 9.82
CA GLY A 124 -1.36 6.24 10.62
C GLY A 124 -2.12 4.93 10.41
N GLY A 125 -1.64 4.10 9.49
CA GLY A 125 -2.04 2.73 9.21
C GLY A 125 -1.06 2.14 8.19
N GLU A 126 -1.17 0.84 7.92
CA GLU A 126 -0.38 0.16 6.91
C GLU A 126 -1.15 0.08 5.59
N LEU A 127 -0.49 0.48 4.51
CA LEU A 127 -0.95 0.29 3.15
C LEU A 127 0.07 -0.58 2.40
N VAL A 128 -0.31 -1.82 2.10
CA VAL A 128 0.51 -2.72 1.29
C VAL A 128 0.27 -2.43 -0.18
N VAL A 129 1.35 -2.18 -0.92
CA VAL A 129 1.33 -1.88 -2.36
C VAL A 129 2.28 -2.79 -3.11
N SER A 130 1.97 -3.08 -4.37
CA SER A 130 2.92 -3.66 -5.31
C SER A 130 3.40 -2.61 -6.31
N VAL A 131 4.59 -2.82 -6.86
CA VAL A 131 5.22 -1.86 -7.77
C VAL A 131 5.65 -2.54 -9.05
N LEU A 132 5.25 -1.97 -10.18
CA LEU A 132 5.52 -2.48 -11.50
C LEU A 132 6.41 -1.52 -12.30
N PRO A 133 7.36 -2.02 -13.11
CA PRO A 133 8.20 -1.19 -13.95
C PRO A 133 7.40 -0.47 -15.04
N GLY A 134 7.67 0.83 -15.24
CA GLY A 134 7.05 1.64 -16.28
C GLY A 134 5.66 2.16 -15.92
N GLN A 135 5.06 2.90 -16.86
CA GLN A 135 3.67 3.36 -16.78
C GLN A 135 2.76 2.25 -17.33
N VAL A 136 2.33 1.35 -16.46
CA VAL A 136 1.56 0.15 -16.81
C VAL A 136 0.31 -0.01 -15.94
N LYS A 137 -0.62 -0.85 -16.41
CA LYS A 137 -1.83 -1.23 -15.67
C LYS A 137 -1.50 -2.20 -14.54
N CYS A 138 -2.18 -2.04 -13.41
CA CYS A 138 -2.11 -3.03 -12.33
C CYS A 138 -2.89 -4.32 -12.70
N PRO A 139 -2.50 -5.49 -12.15
CA PRO A 139 -3.17 -6.76 -12.40
C PRO A 139 -4.61 -6.80 -11.89
#